data_AF-A0A2C9LCQ0-F1
#
_entry.id   AF-A0A2C9LCQ0-F1
#
_cell.length_a   1.000
_cell.length_b   1.000
_cell.length_c   1.000
_cell.angle_alpha   90.00
_cell.angle_beta   90.00
_cell.angle_gamma   90.00
#
_symmetry.space_group_name_H-M   'P 1'
#
loop_
_entity.id
_entity.type
_entity.pdbx_description
1 polymer ?
#
loop_
_entity_poly.entity_id
_entity_poly.type
_entity_poly.pdbx_seq_one_letter_code
_entity_poly.pdbx_strand_id
1 'polypeptide(L)'
;MQTNTQSTILKVDMPSDIKMYQDPTRDTKCDIILTFTYGMNLLIDLYFVDIIPLSNDRKSCPTGLEIFDQTGRTYFGSRICMEAWEWEEKHQQAAYKPLVVESSPLTFRLVSDGPYKGQGFRVHLNQFRPYWPCYTREFRCEQVQRCVHDDLTCDGWDDCGDFSDERVNAGCHLLTIRNS
;
A
#
# COMPACT_ATOMS: atom_id res chain seq x y z
N MET A 1 13.02 -19.02 12.88
CA MET A 1 13.03 -18.70 11.44
C MET A 1 12.36 -17.35 11.29
N GLN A 2 13.14 -16.26 11.27
CA GLN A 2 12.61 -14.94 10.92
C GLN A 2 12.53 -14.88 9.40
N THR A 3 11.33 -15.04 8.86
CA THR A 3 11.05 -14.54 7.51
C THR A 3 11.13 -13.03 7.62
N ASN A 4 12.27 -12.47 7.23
CA ASN A 4 12.51 -11.04 7.20
C ASN A 4 11.71 -10.49 6.02
N THR A 5 10.39 -10.40 6.17
CA THR A 5 9.49 -9.95 5.10
C THR A 5 9.70 -8.46 4.91
N GLN A 6 10.66 -8.10 4.05
CA GLN A 6 10.90 -6.73 3.60
C GLN A 6 9.76 -6.24 2.70
N SER A 7 8.96 -7.17 2.14
CA SER A 7 7.70 -6.91 1.48
C SER A 7 6.55 -7.69 2.14
N THR A 8 5.34 -7.13 2.10
CA THR A 8 4.10 -7.81 2.53
C THR A 8 2.87 -7.19 1.89
N ILE A 9 1.79 -7.97 1.81
CA ILE A 9 0.45 -7.45 1.52
C ILE A 9 -0.27 -7.19 2.84
N LEU A 10 -0.64 -5.95 3.10
CA LEU A 10 -1.58 -5.59 4.16
C LEU A 10 -2.99 -5.70 3.60
N LYS A 11 -3.76 -6.67 4.10
CA LYS A 11 -5.19 -6.84 3.78
C LYS A 11 -6.03 -6.50 5.01
N VAL A 12 -6.93 -5.54 4.85
CA VAL A 12 -7.87 -5.15 5.90
C VAL A 12 -9.27 -5.33 5.35
N ASP A 13 -9.92 -6.39 5.79
CA ASP A 13 -11.29 -6.69 5.43
C ASP A 13 -12.25 -5.90 6.32
N MET A 14 -13.29 -5.35 5.70
CA MET A 14 -14.38 -4.72 6.43
C MET A 14 -15.49 -5.77 6.70
N PRO A 15 -15.93 -5.94 7.96
CA PRO A 15 -16.89 -6.97 8.33
C PRO A 15 -18.27 -6.72 7.70
N SER A 16 -18.93 -7.81 7.33
CA SER A 16 -20.26 -7.79 6.68
C SER A 16 -21.37 -7.30 7.60
N ASP A 17 -21.23 -7.49 8.92
CA ASP A 17 -22.23 -7.07 9.92
C ASP A 17 -21.94 -5.66 10.45
N ILE A 18 -22.51 -4.68 9.75
CA ILE A 18 -22.32 -3.23 10.01
C ILE A 18 -22.83 -2.82 11.41
N LYS A 19 -23.79 -3.56 11.99
CA LYS A 19 -24.45 -3.19 13.25
C LYS A 19 -23.52 -3.08 14.46
N MET A 20 -22.42 -3.84 14.49
CA MET A 20 -21.45 -3.79 15.60
C MET A 20 -20.55 -2.53 15.56
N TYR A 21 -20.43 -1.89 14.39
CA TYR A 21 -19.54 -0.76 14.12
C TYR A 21 -20.28 0.59 14.09
N GLN A 22 -21.56 0.60 14.46
CA GLN A 22 -22.43 1.78 14.50
C GLN A 22 -22.73 2.25 15.93
N ASP A 23 -22.04 1.70 16.94
CA ASP A 23 -22.20 2.12 18.33
C ASP A 23 -21.49 3.47 18.54
N PRO A 24 -22.23 4.58 18.77
CA PRO A 24 -21.64 5.91 18.92
C PRO A 24 -20.86 6.07 20.23
N THR A 25 -20.90 5.07 21.12
CA THR A 25 -20.13 5.06 22.38
C THR A 25 -18.76 4.40 22.25
N ARG A 26 -18.47 3.78 21.10
CA ARG A 26 -17.19 3.12 20.82
C ARG A 26 -16.27 4.02 20.02
N ASP A 27 -14.97 3.77 20.16
CA ASP A 27 -13.97 4.41 19.31
C ASP A 27 -14.25 4.07 17.84
N THR A 28 -14.45 5.10 17.03
CA THR A 28 -14.70 4.96 15.59
C THR A 28 -13.42 4.90 14.79
N LYS A 29 -12.25 5.05 15.43
CA LYS A 29 -10.93 5.05 14.79
C LYS A 29 -10.20 3.75 15.06
N CYS A 30 -9.67 3.14 14.01
CA CYS A 30 -8.83 1.96 14.09
C CYS A 30 -7.52 2.23 13.35
N ASP A 31 -6.43 2.28 14.11
CA ASP A 31 -5.10 2.59 13.59
C ASP A 31 -4.27 1.32 13.39
N ILE A 32 -3.75 1.17 12.18
CA ILE A 32 -2.71 0.21 11.85
C ILE A 32 -1.43 1.01 11.64
N ILE A 33 -0.48 0.81 12.54
CA ILE A 33 0.76 1.58 12.57
C ILE A 33 1.88 0.70 12.03
N LEU A 34 2.46 1.12 10.91
CA LEU A 34 3.60 0.46 10.29
C LEU A 34 4.88 1.21 10.65
N THR A 35 5.84 0.46 11.18
CA THR A 35 7.19 0.95 11.44
C THR A 35 8.16 0.28 10.49
N PHE A 36 9.16 1.01 10.03
CA PHE A 36 10.22 0.50 9.16
C PHE A 36 11.59 0.92 9.66
N THR A 37 12.62 0.23 9.20
CA THR A 37 14.00 0.41 9.69
C THR A 37 14.50 1.83 9.39
N TYR A 38 15.18 2.42 10.37
CA TYR A 38 15.85 3.70 10.22
C TYR A 38 16.79 3.73 9.00
N GLY A 39 16.74 4.82 8.23
CA GLY A 39 17.55 5.02 7.03
C GLY A 39 17.03 4.31 5.77
N MET A 40 15.90 3.59 5.88
CA MET A 40 15.19 3.00 4.75
C MET A 40 13.91 3.79 4.49
N ASN A 41 13.39 3.69 3.28
CA ASN A 41 12.08 4.22 2.93
C ASN A 41 11.10 3.06 2.72
N LEU A 42 9.80 3.36 2.81
CA LEU A 42 8.73 2.42 2.53
C LEU A 42 8.06 2.84 1.22
N LEU A 43 8.00 1.95 0.25
CA LEU A 43 7.16 2.11 -0.92
C LEU A 43 5.83 1.40 -0.64
N ILE A 44 4.73 2.09 -0.96
CA ILE A 44 3.38 1.56 -0.77
C ILE A 44 2.60 1.65 -2.07
N ASP A 45 1.91 0.57 -2.41
CA ASP A 45 0.91 0.54 -3.47
C ASP A 45 -0.44 0.15 -2.87
N LEU A 46 -1.32 1.14 -2.69
CA LEU A 46 -2.72 0.95 -2.32
C LEU A 46 -3.51 0.49 -3.56
N TYR A 47 -3.39 -0.77 -3.94
CA TYR A 47 -3.94 -1.28 -5.20
C TYR A 47 -5.45 -1.64 -5.14
N PHE A 48 -6.07 -1.63 -3.95
CA PHE A 48 -7.50 -1.92 -3.79
C PHE A 48 -8.11 -1.11 -2.64
N VAL A 49 -9.22 -0.41 -2.93
CA VAL A 49 -10.06 0.29 -1.95
C VAL A 49 -11.52 0.07 -2.31
N ASP A 50 -12.29 -0.43 -1.36
CA ASP A 50 -13.74 -0.62 -1.46
C ASP A 50 -14.39 -0.28 -0.11
N ILE A 51 -14.54 1.02 0.14
CA ILE A 51 -15.11 1.56 1.39
C ILE A 51 -16.13 2.61 0.98
N ILE A 52 -17.41 2.32 1.20
CA ILE A 52 -18.52 3.10 0.65
C ILE A 52 -19.43 3.53 1.80
N PRO A 53 -19.37 4.79 2.24
CA PRO A 53 -20.35 5.34 3.16
C PRO A 53 -21.77 5.20 2.61
N LEU A 54 -22.72 4.81 3.47
CA LEU A 54 -24.15 4.85 3.14
C LEU A 54 -24.78 6.22 3.41
N SER A 55 -24.01 7.21 3.85
CA SER A 55 -24.44 8.59 3.98
C SER A 55 -24.67 9.24 2.62
N ASN A 56 -25.63 10.18 2.56
CA ASN A 56 -25.84 11.01 1.37
C ASN A 56 -24.68 11.99 1.13
N ASP A 57 -23.92 12.31 2.18
CA ASP A 57 -22.69 13.07 2.06
C ASP A 57 -21.50 12.14 1.78
N ARG A 58 -21.30 11.83 0.49
CA ARG A 58 -20.12 11.10 0.02
C ARG A 58 -18.87 11.98 -0.04
N LYS A 59 -19.01 13.30 -0.01
CA LYS A 59 -17.89 14.24 -0.16
C LYS A 59 -17.06 14.35 1.11
N SER A 60 -17.70 14.38 2.27
CA SER A 60 -16.99 14.42 3.56
C SER A 60 -16.36 13.08 3.96
N CYS A 61 -16.77 11.99 3.30
CA CYS A 61 -16.24 10.66 3.52
C CYS A 61 -16.31 10.23 5.00
N PRO A 62 -17.50 10.23 5.64
CA PRO A 62 -17.60 10.02 7.10
C PRO A 62 -17.04 8.67 7.53
N THR A 63 -17.19 7.65 6.68
CA THR A 63 -16.47 6.38 6.82
C THR A 63 -15.42 6.23 5.73
N GLY A 64 -14.17 6.04 6.09
CA GLY A 64 -13.10 6.01 5.11
C GLY A 64 -11.73 5.72 5.70
N LEU A 65 -10.72 5.76 4.85
CA LEU A 65 -9.34 5.50 5.18
C LEU A 65 -8.52 6.79 5.14
N GLU A 66 -7.82 7.09 6.23
CA GLU A 66 -6.80 8.14 6.30
C GLU A 66 -5.42 7.48 6.31
N ILE A 67 -4.46 8.05 5.60
CA ILE A 67 -3.08 7.56 5.58
C ILE A 67 -2.17 8.74 5.85
N PHE A 68 -1.39 8.69 6.93
CA PHE A 68 -0.51 9.78 7.32
C PHE A 68 0.72 9.29 8.07
N ASP A 69 1.81 10.05 8.01
CA ASP A 69 3.02 9.76 8.78
C ASP A 69 3.05 10.53 10.12
N GLN A 70 4.07 10.26 10.93
CA GLN A 70 4.30 10.96 12.21
C GLN A 70 4.48 12.49 12.10
N THR A 71 4.78 13.03 10.92
CA THR A 71 4.89 14.48 10.70
C THR A 71 3.52 15.12 10.45
N GLY A 72 2.47 14.30 10.31
CA GLY A 72 1.13 14.73 9.91
C GLY A 72 0.97 14.90 8.41
N ARG A 73 1.97 14.53 7.59
CA ARG A 73 1.83 14.51 6.13
C ARG A 73 0.82 13.44 5.76
N THR A 74 -0.21 13.82 5.01
CA THR A 74 -1.23 12.89 4.53
C THR A 74 -0.90 12.37 3.14
N TYR A 75 -1.30 11.13 2.87
CA TYR A 75 -1.15 10.44 1.61
C TYR A 75 -2.54 10.19 1.02
N PHE A 76 -2.66 10.33 -0.30
CA PHE A 76 -3.93 10.19 -1.04
C PHE A 76 -5.05 11.17 -0.64
N GLY A 77 -4.72 12.30 -0.01
CA GLY A 77 -5.67 13.34 0.39
C GLY A 77 -5.98 13.30 1.90
N SER A 78 -7.16 13.79 2.29
CA SER A 78 -7.59 13.81 3.70
C SER A 78 -8.15 12.46 4.14
N ARG A 79 -9.08 11.91 3.37
CA ARG A 79 -9.76 10.64 3.65
C ARG A 79 -10.30 10.03 2.37
N ILE A 80 -10.13 8.72 2.23
CA ILE A 80 -10.45 7.94 1.04
C ILE A 80 -11.69 7.10 1.30
N CYS A 81 -12.70 7.22 0.45
CA CYS A 81 -13.81 6.30 0.32
C CYS A 81 -14.27 6.30 -1.12
N MET A 82 -14.45 5.11 -1.66
CA MET A 82 -14.91 4.90 -3.03
C MET A 82 -15.28 3.44 -3.23
N GLU A 83 -15.94 3.19 -4.35
CA GLU A 83 -16.21 1.83 -4.80
C GLU A 83 -14.96 1.25 -5.48
N ALA A 84 -14.80 -0.09 -5.40
CA ALA A 84 -13.64 -0.79 -5.97
C ALA A 84 -13.33 -0.41 -7.43
N TRP A 85 -14.37 -0.30 -8.26
CA TRP A 85 -14.22 0.01 -9.68
C TRP A 85 -13.79 1.46 -9.93
N GLU A 86 -14.23 2.42 -9.10
CA GLU A 86 -13.79 3.83 -9.19
C GLU A 86 -12.29 3.94 -8.90
N TRP A 87 -11.81 3.16 -7.92
CA TRP A 87 -10.39 3.07 -7.58
C TRP A 87 -9.57 2.45 -8.72
N GLU A 88 -10.04 1.34 -9.25
CA GLU A 88 -9.38 0.62 -10.35
C GLU A 88 -9.29 1.49 -11.62
N GLU A 89 -10.37 2.18 -11.99
CA GLU A 89 -10.35 3.10 -13.13
C GLU A 89 -9.33 4.23 -12.93
N LYS A 90 -9.23 4.78 -11.71
CA LYS A 90 -8.22 5.79 -11.37
C LYS A 90 -6.77 5.25 -11.45
N HIS A 91 -6.56 3.96 -11.21
CA HIS A 91 -5.25 3.31 -11.38
C HIS A 91 -4.90 3.12 -12.85
N GLN A 92 -5.90 2.81 -13.69
CA GLN A 92 -5.71 2.54 -15.11
C GLN A 92 -5.52 3.82 -15.95
N GLN A 93 -6.07 4.96 -15.53
CA GLN A 93 -6.06 6.24 -16.29
C GLN A 93 -4.73 7.06 -16.24
N ALA A 94 -3.58 6.42 -15.98
CA ALA A 94 -2.23 6.94 -16.30
C ALA A 94 -1.58 8.02 -15.41
N ALA A 95 -1.75 7.99 -14.08
CA ALA A 95 -0.89 8.78 -13.17
C ALA A 95 -0.67 8.16 -11.78
N TYR A 96 -1.32 7.05 -11.45
CA TYR A 96 -1.11 6.40 -10.17
C TYR A 96 0.28 5.74 -10.15
N LYS A 97 1.09 6.09 -9.15
CA LYS A 97 2.40 5.49 -8.90
C LYS A 97 2.44 5.05 -7.44
N PRO A 98 3.12 3.94 -7.13
CA PRO A 98 3.43 3.59 -5.75
C PRO A 98 4.06 4.79 -5.03
N LEU A 99 3.62 5.05 -3.80
CA LEU A 99 4.06 6.21 -3.03
C LEU A 99 5.29 5.87 -2.19
N VAL A 100 6.23 6.80 -2.12
CA VAL A 100 7.38 6.70 -1.22
C VAL A 100 7.08 7.43 0.09
N VAL A 101 7.25 6.72 1.19
CA VAL A 101 7.13 7.20 2.56
C VAL A 101 8.51 7.21 3.20
N GLU A 102 8.95 8.38 3.64
CA GLU A 102 10.30 8.61 4.19
C GLU A 102 10.29 8.70 5.72
N SER A 103 9.10 8.87 6.31
CA SER A 103 8.93 9.10 7.74
C SER A 103 8.18 7.93 8.39
N SER A 104 8.82 7.29 9.36
CA SER A 104 8.27 6.18 10.14
C SER A 104 7.89 6.66 11.55
N PRO A 105 6.70 6.32 12.08
CA PRO A 105 5.72 5.38 11.51
C PRO A 105 4.80 5.99 10.45
N LEU A 106 4.29 5.11 9.58
CA LEU A 106 3.15 5.33 8.70
C LEU A 106 1.88 4.76 9.37
N THR A 107 0.80 5.54 9.43
CA THR A 107 -0.46 5.12 10.03
C THR A 107 -1.55 5.02 8.97
N PHE A 108 -2.21 3.87 8.92
CA PHE A 108 -3.48 3.66 8.23
C PHE A 108 -4.59 3.73 9.26
N ARG A 109 -5.43 4.76 9.21
CA ARG A 109 -6.55 4.95 10.13
C ARG A 109 -7.86 4.73 9.40
N LEU A 110 -8.58 3.68 9.77
CA LEU A 110 -9.98 3.53 9.41
C LEU A 110 -10.81 4.40 10.35
N VAL A 111 -11.63 5.27 9.77
CA VAL A 111 -12.63 6.07 10.48
C VAL A 111 -14.00 5.54 10.13
N SER A 112 -14.82 5.24 11.15
CA SER A 112 -16.16 4.66 11.00
C SER A 112 -17.23 5.56 11.63
N ASP A 113 -17.40 6.78 11.11
CA ASP A 113 -18.41 7.72 11.62
C ASP A 113 -19.80 7.50 10.98
N GLY A 114 -20.18 6.24 10.72
CA GLY A 114 -21.48 5.91 10.13
C GLY A 114 -21.59 4.53 9.49
N PRO A 115 -22.76 4.20 8.93
CA PRO A 115 -22.94 2.99 8.14
C PRO A 115 -22.09 3.00 6.88
N TYR A 116 -21.50 1.85 6.54
CA TYR A 116 -20.73 1.65 5.32
C TYR A 116 -21.06 0.30 4.67
N LYS A 117 -20.65 0.12 3.42
CA LYS A 117 -20.53 -1.17 2.74
C LYS A 117 -19.18 -1.27 2.04
N GLY A 118 -18.83 -2.46 1.57
CA GLY A 118 -17.61 -2.71 0.79
C GLY A 118 -16.70 -3.75 1.45
N GLN A 119 -15.57 -4.04 0.81
CA GLN A 119 -14.64 -5.10 1.19
C GLN A 119 -13.40 -4.60 1.97
N GLY A 120 -13.23 -3.30 2.15
CA GLY A 120 -12.08 -2.73 2.84
C GLY A 120 -10.95 -2.35 1.87
N PHE A 121 -9.70 -2.60 2.22
CA PHE A 121 -8.56 -2.17 1.40
C PHE A 121 -7.39 -3.15 1.41
N ARG A 122 -6.53 -3.05 0.40
CA ARG A 122 -5.31 -3.86 0.27
C ARG A 122 -4.14 -2.99 -0.18
N VAL A 123 -2.99 -3.24 0.43
CA VAL A 123 -1.76 -2.47 0.18
C VAL A 123 -0.61 -3.45 -0.04
N HIS A 124 0.11 -3.30 -1.13
CA HIS A 124 1.44 -3.87 -1.27
C HIS A 124 2.46 -2.92 -0.64
N LEU A 125 3.36 -3.46 0.16
CA LEU A 125 4.31 -2.68 0.95
C LEU A 125 5.68 -3.31 0.74
N ASN A 126 6.68 -2.53 0.37
CA ASN A 126 8.05 -2.99 0.37
C ASN A 126 9.00 -1.90 0.91
N GLN A 127 9.88 -2.33 1.80
CA GLN A 127 10.90 -1.48 2.38
C GLN A 127 12.15 -1.53 1.49
N PHE A 128 12.72 -0.36 1.19
CA PHE A 128 13.84 -0.26 0.27
C PHE A 128 14.88 0.76 0.75
N ARG A 129 16.11 0.60 0.27
CA ARG A 129 17.18 1.59 0.52
C ARG A 129 17.06 2.72 -0.49
N PRO A 130 16.94 3.98 -0.05
CA PRO A 130 16.75 5.11 -0.96
C PRO A 130 18.03 5.66 -1.60
N TYR A 131 19.18 4.99 -1.41
CA TYR A 131 20.48 5.45 -1.90
C TYR A 131 21.39 4.29 -2.31
N TRP A 132 22.40 4.61 -3.11
CA TRP A 132 23.51 3.73 -3.52
C TRP A 132 24.72 3.89 -2.57
N PRO A 133 25.56 2.87 -2.31
CA PRO A 133 25.57 1.51 -2.87
C PRO A 133 24.56 0.55 -2.28
N CYS A 134 24.07 -0.38 -3.11
CA CYS A 134 23.28 -1.52 -2.65
C CYS A 134 24.17 -2.49 -1.87
N TYR A 135 23.58 -3.20 -0.91
CA TYR A 135 24.26 -4.22 -0.12
C TYR A 135 24.06 -5.60 -0.72
N THR A 136 24.67 -6.61 -0.10
CA THR A 136 24.43 -8.01 -0.46
C THR A 136 22.94 -8.33 -0.32
N ARG A 137 22.38 -9.05 -1.29
CA ARG A 137 20.95 -9.39 -1.42
C ARG A 137 20.03 -8.22 -1.75
N GLU A 138 20.55 -7.25 -2.49
CA GLU A 138 19.74 -6.18 -3.03
C GLU A 138 19.95 -6.04 -4.53
N PHE A 139 18.85 -5.76 -5.21
CA PHE A 139 18.79 -5.38 -6.60
C PHE A 139 18.81 -3.86 -6.72
N ARG A 140 19.60 -3.35 -7.67
CA ARG A 140 19.70 -1.93 -7.97
C ARG A 140 18.70 -1.57 -9.06
N CYS A 141 17.77 -0.68 -8.74
CA CYS A 141 16.84 -0.16 -9.74
C CYS A 141 17.58 0.67 -10.82
N GLU A 142 17.09 0.62 -12.05
CA GLU A 142 17.82 1.11 -13.22
C GLU A 142 17.83 2.64 -13.34
N GLN A 143 16.66 3.28 -13.25
CA GLN A 143 16.48 4.71 -13.52
C GLN A 143 16.53 5.54 -12.25
N VAL A 144 16.21 4.95 -11.11
CA VAL A 144 16.18 5.61 -9.80
C VAL A 144 17.29 5.07 -8.90
N GLN A 145 17.92 5.95 -8.11
CA GLN A 145 18.99 5.55 -7.18
C GLN A 145 18.43 4.87 -5.92
N ARG A 146 17.82 3.70 -6.07
CA ARG A 146 17.29 2.93 -4.95
C ARG A 146 17.63 1.45 -5.07
N CYS A 147 17.63 0.76 -3.94
CA CYS A 147 17.92 -0.66 -3.86
C CYS A 147 16.77 -1.39 -3.15
N VAL A 148 16.27 -2.43 -3.79
CA VAL A 148 15.21 -3.30 -3.28
C VAL A 148 15.80 -4.66 -2.95
N HIS A 149 15.14 -5.48 -2.14
CA HIS A 149 15.63 -6.84 -1.90
C HIS A 149 15.64 -7.64 -3.20
N ASP A 150 16.61 -8.51 -3.42
CA ASP A 150 16.71 -9.32 -4.64
C ASP A 150 15.55 -10.34 -4.77
N ASP A 151 15.03 -10.86 -3.66
CA ASP A 151 13.80 -11.69 -3.66
C ASP A 151 12.54 -10.98 -4.21
N LEU A 152 12.59 -9.66 -4.42
CA LEU A 152 11.48 -8.87 -4.98
C LEU A 152 11.54 -8.73 -6.50
N THR A 153 12.60 -9.25 -7.15
CA THR A 153 12.63 -9.27 -8.61
C THR A 153 11.68 -10.33 -9.15
N CYS A 154 10.91 -9.98 -10.19
CA CYS A 154 9.99 -10.87 -10.89
C CYS A 154 8.82 -11.34 -10.04
N ASP A 155 8.38 -10.54 -9.06
CA ASP A 155 7.29 -10.89 -8.14
C ASP A 155 5.92 -10.36 -8.60
N GLY A 156 5.89 -9.60 -9.70
CA GLY A 156 4.71 -8.99 -10.29
C GLY A 156 4.38 -7.59 -9.77
N TRP A 157 5.16 -7.03 -8.84
CA TRP A 157 5.00 -5.68 -8.32
C TRP A 157 6.12 -4.74 -8.82
N ASP A 158 5.78 -3.46 -9.01
CA ASP A 158 6.77 -2.43 -9.33
C ASP A 158 7.47 -1.94 -8.06
N ASP A 159 8.29 -2.81 -7.48
CA ASP A 159 9.03 -2.56 -6.26
C ASP A 159 10.23 -1.65 -6.49
N CYS A 160 10.58 -1.31 -7.73
CA CYS A 160 11.52 -0.26 -8.11
C CYS A 160 10.88 1.10 -8.48
N GLY A 161 9.56 1.17 -8.68
CA GLY A 161 8.84 2.37 -9.13
C GLY A 161 9.21 2.84 -10.55
N ASP A 162 10.07 2.09 -11.23
CA ASP A 162 10.49 2.26 -12.62
C ASP A 162 10.37 0.95 -13.43
N PHE A 163 9.82 -0.09 -12.79
CA PHE A 163 9.56 -1.44 -13.30
C PHE A 163 10.82 -2.22 -13.68
N SER A 164 12.01 -1.84 -13.19
CA SER A 164 13.26 -2.48 -13.61
C SER A 164 13.52 -3.84 -12.97
N ASP A 165 13.01 -4.05 -11.76
CA ASP A 165 12.93 -5.31 -11.02
C ASP A 165 12.07 -6.39 -11.70
N GLU A 166 11.11 -5.98 -12.54
CA GLU A 166 10.22 -6.88 -13.28
C GLU A 166 10.68 -7.13 -14.73
N ARG A 167 11.89 -6.69 -15.08
CA ARG A 167 12.43 -6.79 -16.44
C ARG A 167 13.46 -7.88 -16.61
N VAL A 168 13.79 -8.12 -17.87
CA VAL A 168 14.87 -8.98 -18.35
C VAL A 168 16.17 -8.80 -17.57
N ASN A 169 16.54 -7.54 -17.31
CA ASN A 169 17.80 -7.17 -16.70
C ASN A 169 17.86 -7.56 -15.21
N ALA A 170 16.71 -7.71 -14.56
CA ALA A 170 16.57 -8.31 -13.24
C ALA A 170 16.56 -9.85 -13.28
N GLY A 171 16.51 -10.47 -14.47
CA GLY A 171 16.52 -11.92 -14.66
C GLY A 171 15.15 -12.54 -14.94
N CYS A 172 14.11 -11.74 -15.19
CA CYS A 172 12.71 -12.19 -15.35
C CYS A 172 12.39 -12.93 -16.67
N HIS A 173 13.34 -13.70 -17.19
CA HIS A 173 13.20 -14.49 -18.42
C HIS A 173 13.35 -16.00 -18.23
N LEU A 174 13.79 -16.44 -17.06
CA LEU A 174 13.95 -17.85 -16.74
C LEU A 174 12.63 -18.57 -16.40
N LEU A 175 11.49 -17.89 -16.50
CA LEU A 175 10.14 -18.48 -16.37
C LEU A 175 9.57 -19.00 -17.71
N THR A 176 10.36 -19.00 -18.79
CA THR A 176 10.00 -19.82 -19.96
C THR A 176 10.24 -21.28 -19.62
N ILE A 177 9.13 -22.02 -19.48
CA ILE A 177 9.04 -23.45 -19.20
C ILE A 177 10.17 -24.19 -19.92
N ARG A 178 11.04 -24.89 -19.17
CA ARG A 178 11.80 -26.02 -19.73
C ARG A 178 10.78 -27.09 -20.10
N ASN A 179 10.21 -26.99 -21.31
CA ASN A 179 9.48 -28.10 -21.89
C ASN A 179 10.49 -29.24 -22.01
N SER A 180 10.27 -30.25 -21.18
CA SER A 180 11.01 -31.52 -21.19
C SER A 180 10.72 -32.29 -22.47
#